data_AF-A0A920RKM3-F1
#
_entry.id   AF-A0A920RKM3-F1
#
_cell.length_a   1.000
_cell.length_b   1.000
_cell.length_c   1.000
_cell.angle_alpha   90.00
_cell.angle_beta   90.00
_cell.angle_gamma   90.00
#
_symmetry.space_group_name_H-M   'P 1'
#
loop_
_entity.id
_entity.type
_entity.pdbx_description
1 polymer ?
#
loop_
_entity_poly.entity_id
_entity_poly.type
_entity_poly.pdbx_seq_one_letter_code
_entity_poly.pdbx_strand_id
1 'polypeptide(L)'
;MQGQRLVEDSVFGLGVMIPTHQKTQTLVSCPILRCIHNFIQNELKPMLMSSQDYRESLRAFNPTVFVRGQRVESVADEPLLAAGVNAVGVTYDYARSPTHRPLACATQETSGQVVNRFLHINSSTDDLLHKLEYTRLVCQENRLCDALFEYGWF
;
A
#
# COMPACT_ATOMS: atom_id res chain seq x y z
N MET A 1 13.22 -4.61 -50.43
CA MET A 1 13.94 -3.32 -50.40
C MET A 1 13.35 -2.46 -49.30
N GLN A 2 13.84 -2.63 -48.07
CA GLN A 2 13.63 -1.82 -46.86
C GLN A 2 14.61 -2.47 -45.84
N GLY A 3 15.82 -1.96 -45.64
CA GLY A 3 16.10 -0.70 -44.97
C GLY A 3 16.43 -0.98 -43.49
N GLN A 4 17.40 -1.85 -43.22
CA GLN A 4 17.86 -2.15 -41.86
C GLN A 4 18.73 -0.99 -41.38
N ARG A 5 18.31 -0.35 -40.28
CA ARG A 5 19.09 0.66 -39.58
C ARG A 5 19.99 -0.06 -38.57
N LEU A 6 21.29 -0.11 -38.87
CA LEU A 6 22.31 -0.54 -37.93
C LEU A 6 22.45 0.55 -36.86
N VAL A 7 22.19 0.20 -35.60
CA VAL A 7 22.70 0.97 -34.46
C VAL A 7 23.92 0.19 -34.00
N GLU A 8 25.10 0.74 -34.26
CA GLU A 8 26.37 0.19 -33.77
C GLU A 8 26.56 0.62 -32.32
N ASP A 9 26.30 -0.29 -31.37
CA ASP A 9 26.78 -0.15 -29.99
C ASP A 9 28.19 -0.76 -29.91
N SER A 10 29.18 0.12 -29.98
CA SER A 10 30.60 -0.18 -30.09
C SER A 10 31.28 -0.67 -28.80
N VAL A 11 30.64 -1.52 -27.98
CA VAL A 11 31.22 -1.88 -26.66
C VAL A 11 31.40 -3.38 -26.42
N PHE A 12 30.68 -4.30 -27.07
CA PHE A 12 30.96 -5.74 -26.89
C PHE A 12 30.69 -6.54 -28.17
N GLY A 13 31.77 -6.87 -28.90
CA GLY A 13 31.77 -7.68 -30.12
C GLY A 13 31.46 -9.17 -29.90
N LEU A 14 30.27 -9.49 -29.39
CA LEU A 14 29.67 -10.82 -29.51
C LEU A 14 28.28 -10.68 -30.10
N GLY A 15 28.14 -11.03 -31.38
CA GLY A 15 26.85 -11.16 -32.04
C GLY A 15 26.07 -12.33 -31.45
N VAL A 16 25.19 -12.05 -30.49
CA VAL A 16 24.15 -12.99 -30.06
C VAL A 16 22.87 -12.66 -30.82
N MET A 17 22.50 -13.53 -31.76
CA MET A 17 21.16 -13.54 -32.33
C MET A 17 20.16 -13.89 -31.23
N ILE A 18 19.34 -12.92 -30.80
CA ILE A 18 18.21 -13.17 -29.90
C ILE A 18 16.94 -13.25 -30.74
N PRO A 19 16.30 -14.43 -30.88
CA PRO A 19 15.05 -14.57 -31.61
C PRO A 19 13.86 -14.16 -30.72
N THR A 20 13.04 -13.26 -31.29
CA THR A 20 11.56 -13.27 -31.31
C THR A 20 10.79 -13.71 -30.06
N HIS A 21 10.25 -12.74 -29.33
CA HIS A 21 8.85 -12.56 -28.84
C HIS A 21 7.94 -13.75 -28.40
N GLN A 22 8.42 -14.98 -28.21
CA GLN A 22 7.58 -16.15 -27.91
C GLN A 22 8.07 -17.08 -26.78
N LYS A 23 9.14 -16.74 -26.05
CA LYS A 23 9.70 -17.61 -24.98
C LYS A 23 9.30 -17.26 -23.54
N THR A 24 8.47 -16.25 -23.32
CA THR A 24 8.06 -15.85 -21.96
C THR A 24 6.86 -16.63 -21.40
N GLN A 25 6.14 -17.40 -22.21
CA GLN A 25 4.95 -18.14 -21.74
C GLN A 25 5.24 -19.56 -21.23
N THR A 26 6.39 -20.15 -21.53
CA THR A 26 6.70 -21.55 -21.11
C THR A 26 7.44 -21.66 -19.78
N LEU A 27 7.98 -20.56 -19.24
CA LEU A 27 8.82 -20.58 -18.02
C LEU A 27 8.04 -20.53 -16.69
N VAL A 28 6.71 -20.38 -16.73
CA VAL A 28 5.87 -20.32 -15.51
C VAL A 28 5.31 -21.71 -15.10
N SER A 29 5.61 -22.77 -15.87
CA SER A 29 5.12 -24.12 -15.61
C SER A 29 5.98 -24.94 -14.64
N CYS A 30 7.19 -24.48 -14.30
CA CYS A 30 8.08 -25.23 -13.41
C CYS A 30 7.71 -24.95 -11.93
N PRO A 31 7.36 -25.98 -11.13
CA PRO A 31 6.94 -25.78 -9.74
C PRO A 31 8.05 -25.14 -8.88
N ILE A 32 9.32 -25.38 -9.22
CA ILE A 32 10.48 -24.78 -8.55
C ILE A 32 10.60 -23.28 -8.89
N LEU A 33 10.44 -22.90 -10.16
CA LEU A 33 10.48 -21.48 -10.56
C LEU A 33 9.27 -20.71 -10.03
N ARG A 34 8.10 -21.35 -9.92
CA ARG A 34 6.90 -20.79 -9.28
C ARG A 34 7.06 -20.67 -7.77
N CYS A 35 7.77 -21.61 -7.14
CA CYS A 35 8.10 -21.53 -5.71
C CYS A 35 9.11 -20.42 -5.44
N ILE A 36 10.14 -20.26 -6.28
CA ILE A 36 11.10 -19.15 -6.19
C ILE A 36 10.43 -17.82 -6.49
N HIS A 37 9.56 -17.75 -7.50
CA HIS A 37 8.75 -16.56 -7.76
C HIS A 37 7.87 -16.22 -6.55
N ASN A 38 7.11 -17.18 -6.01
CA ASN A 38 6.29 -16.95 -4.82
C ASN A 38 7.11 -16.63 -3.56
N PHE A 39 8.31 -17.20 -3.42
CA PHE A 39 9.22 -16.97 -2.29
C PHE A 39 9.82 -15.56 -2.35
N ILE A 40 10.30 -15.13 -3.51
CA ILE A 40 10.77 -13.75 -3.75
C ILE A 40 9.62 -12.74 -3.57
N GLN A 41 8.40 -13.08 -4.01
CA GLN A 41 7.21 -12.24 -3.79
C GLN A 41 6.76 -12.19 -2.31
N ASN A 42 7.11 -13.18 -1.49
CA ASN A 42 6.77 -13.21 -0.06
C ASN A 42 7.82 -12.52 0.82
N GLU A 43 9.11 -12.61 0.51
CA GLU A 43 10.18 -12.00 1.33
C GLU A 43 10.26 -10.47 1.19
N LEU A 44 9.79 -9.91 0.07
CA LEU A 44 9.76 -8.46 -0.16
C LEU A 44 8.42 -7.80 0.19
N LYS A 45 7.50 -8.52 0.85
CA LYS A 45 6.22 -7.94 1.26
C LYS A 45 6.45 -7.12 2.53
N PRO A 46 6.43 -5.76 2.48
CA PRO A 46 6.35 -4.99 3.71
C PRO A 46 5.12 -5.47 4.46
N MET A 47 5.32 -5.85 5.72
CA MET A 47 4.30 -6.45 6.55
C MET A 47 3.30 -5.35 6.93
N LEU A 48 2.35 -5.09 6.04
CA LEU A 48 1.29 -4.13 6.31
C LEU A 48 0.46 -4.65 7.48
N MET A 49 0.40 -3.82 8.52
CA MET A 49 -0.38 -4.08 9.72
C MET A 49 -1.87 -4.23 9.37
N SER A 50 -2.58 -5.08 10.12
CA SER A 50 -4.04 -5.12 10.15
C SER A 50 -4.60 -4.03 11.06
N SER A 51 -5.92 -3.79 11.02
CA SER A 51 -6.58 -2.91 11.99
C SER A 51 -6.37 -3.35 13.44
N GLN A 52 -6.33 -4.66 13.69
CA GLN A 52 -6.03 -5.22 15.01
C GLN A 52 -4.59 -4.94 15.44
N ASP A 53 -3.61 -5.15 14.54
CA ASP A 53 -2.21 -4.84 14.83
C ASP A 53 -2.03 -3.35 15.12
N TYR A 54 -2.73 -2.48 14.39
CA TYR A 54 -2.76 -1.04 14.64
C TYR A 54 -3.32 -0.73 16.04
N ARG A 55 -4.45 -1.33 16.41
CA ARG A 55 -5.05 -1.15 17.74
C ARG A 55 -4.13 -1.63 18.86
N GLU A 56 -3.41 -2.74 18.67
CA GLU A 56 -2.42 -3.24 19.61
C GLU A 56 -1.21 -2.31 19.71
N SER A 57 -0.76 -1.75 18.58
CA SER A 57 0.33 -0.77 18.60
C SER A 57 -0.02 0.50 19.39
N LEU A 58 -1.29 0.93 19.38
CA LEU A 58 -1.75 2.04 20.22
C LEU A 58 -1.68 1.72 21.71
N ARG A 59 -2.02 0.49 22.12
CA ARG A 59 -1.88 0.04 23.51
C ARG A 59 -0.42 0.00 23.96
N ALA A 60 0.46 -0.46 23.08
CA ALA A 60 1.90 -0.52 23.36
C ALA A 60 2.55 0.87 23.41
N PHE A 61 2.09 1.82 22.59
CA PHE A 61 2.62 3.18 22.55
C PHE A 61 2.25 4.01 23.79
N ASN A 62 1.07 3.76 24.37
CA ASN A 62 0.56 4.42 25.58
C ASN A 62 0.69 5.96 25.58
N PRO A 63 0.07 6.66 24.61
CA PRO A 63 0.16 8.11 24.51
C PRO A 63 -0.57 8.84 25.65
N THR A 64 0.02 9.92 26.15
CA THR A 64 -0.64 10.80 27.12
C THR A 64 -1.71 11.64 26.44
N VAL A 65 -2.98 11.27 26.60
CA VAL A 65 -4.14 11.96 26.04
C VAL A 65 -5.11 12.37 27.14
N PHE A 66 -5.71 13.56 26.99
CA PHE A 66 -6.76 14.06 27.88
C PHE A 66 -8.04 14.31 27.08
N VAL A 67 -9.17 13.82 27.57
CA VAL A 67 -10.50 14.04 26.98
C VAL A 67 -11.37 14.67 28.05
N ARG A 68 -11.97 15.83 27.75
CA ARG A 68 -12.82 16.60 28.70
C ARG A 68 -12.14 16.84 30.07
N GLY A 69 -10.83 17.11 30.05
CA GLY A 69 -10.04 17.36 31.27
C GLY A 69 -9.67 16.12 32.08
N GLN A 70 -10.07 14.92 31.66
CA GLN A 70 -9.69 13.65 32.28
C GLN A 70 -8.61 12.96 31.47
N ARG A 71 -7.65 12.31 32.14
CA ARG A 71 -6.62 11.51 31.48
C ARG A 71 -7.25 10.21 30.98
N VAL A 72 -6.93 9.83 29.74
CA VAL A 72 -7.31 8.55 29.16
C VAL A 72 -6.23 7.51 29.48
N GLU A 73 -6.63 6.37 30.02
CA GLU A 73 -5.71 5.27 30.36
C GLU A 73 -5.27 4.47 29.12
N SER A 74 -6.16 4.27 28.15
CA SER A 74 -5.86 3.58 26.89
C SER A 74 -6.63 4.22 25.75
N VAL A 75 -5.93 4.86 24.81
CA VAL A 75 -6.55 5.44 23.61
C VAL A 75 -7.23 4.37 22.76
N ALA A 76 -6.66 3.17 22.71
CA ALA A 76 -7.25 2.07 21.96
C ALA A 76 -8.63 1.71 22.53
N ASP A 77 -8.75 1.62 23.86
CA ASP A 77 -9.92 1.05 24.54
C ASP A 77 -10.93 2.09 25.06
N GLU A 78 -10.62 3.39 24.93
CA GLU A 78 -11.50 4.49 25.31
C GLU A 78 -12.72 4.60 24.37
N PRO A 79 -13.97 4.44 24.88
CA PRO A 79 -15.19 4.49 24.06
C PRO A 79 -15.35 5.79 23.28
N LEU A 80 -14.95 6.93 23.85
CA LEU A 80 -15.04 8.23 23.17
C LEU A 80 -14.12 8.34 21.95
N LEU A 81 -13.04 7.55 21.90
CA LEU A 81 -12.07 7.55 20.80
C LEU A 81 -12.27 6.36 19.85
N ALA A 82 -13.14 5.40 20.20
CA ALA A 82 -13.35 4.17 19.45
C ALA A 82 -13.73 4.43 17.98
N ALA A 83 -14.60 5.41 17.72
CA ALA A 83 -14.99 5.76 16.35
C ALA A 83 -13.79 6.20 15.50
N GLY A 84 -12.92 7.06 16.04
CA GLY A 84 -11.71 7.51 15.36
C GLY A 84 -10.70 6.39 15.15
N VAL A 85 -10.46 5.57 16.19
CA VAL A 85 -9.56 4.42 16.10
C VAL A 85 -10.03 3.41 15.06
N ASN A 86 -11.32 3.07 15.05
CA ASN A 86 -11.88 2.14 14.07
C ASN A 86 -11.78 2.68 12.65
N ALA A 87 -12.04 3.98 12.47
CA ALA A 87 -11.99 4.59 11.16
C ALA A 87 -10.58 4.63 10.55
N VAL A 88 -9.55 4.89 11.39
CA VAL A 88 -8.15 4.74 10.96
C VAL A 88 -7.84 3.26 10.68
N GLY A 89 -8.37 2.34 11.49
CA GLY A 89 -8.22 0.90 11.31
C GLY A 89 -8.63 0.40 9.91
N VAL A 90 -9.71 0.94 9.34
CA VAL A 90 -10.16 0.57 7.97
C VAL A 90 -9.06 0.80 6.93
N THR A 91 -8.24 1.84 7.09
CA THR A 91 -7.14 2.12 6.14
C THR A 91 -6.05 1.05 6.15
N TYR A 92 -5.85 0.36 7.28
CA TYR A 92 -4.95 -0.77 7.42
C TYR A 92 -5.53 -2.03 6.75
N ASP A 93 -6.82 -2.29 6.97
CA ASP A 93 -7.51 -3.44 6.37
C ASP A 93 -7.61 -3.32 4.84
N TYR A 94 -7.86 -2.11 4.33
CA TYR A 94 -7.85 -1.84 2.89
C TYR A 94 -6.48 -2.07 2.25
N ALA A 95 -5.39 -1.78 2.96
CA ALA A 95 -4.04 -2.05 2.48
C ALA A 95 -3.74 -3.55 2.36
N ARG A 96 -4.45 -4.39 3.13
CA ARG A 96 -4.35 -5.86 3.11
C ARG A 96 -5.38 -6.54 2.21
N SER A 97 -6.51 -5.89 1.94
CA SER A 97 -7.57 -6.44 1.09
C SER A 97 -7.11 -6.58 -0.36
N PRO A 98 -7.17 -7.77 -0.98
CA PRO A 98 -6.78 -7.96 -2.38
C PRO A 98 -7.51 -7.04 -3.35
N THR A 99 -8.79 -6.74 -3.06
CA THR A 99 -9.65 -5.88 -3.90
C THR A 99 -9.23 -4.42 -3.83
N HIS A 100 -8.90 -3.92 -2.63
CA HIS A 100 -8.60 -2.49 -2.42
C HIS A 100 -7.11 -2.16 -2.52
N ARG A 101 -6.23 -3.16 -2.38
CA ARG A 101 -4.77 -2.99 -2.37
C ARG A 101 -4.20 -2.17 -3.54
N PRO A 102 -4.64 -2.31 -4.80
CA PRO A 102 -4.11 -1.50 -5.91
C PRO A 102 -4.32 0.01 -5.69
N LEU A 103 -5.44 0.37 -5.07
CA LEU A 103 -5.76 1.76 -4.74
C LEU A 103 -5.17 2.18 -3.38
N ALA A 104 -5.20 1.30 -2.39
CA ALA A 104 -4.78 1.58 -1.00
C ALA A 104 -3.26 1.59 -0.79
N CYS A 105 -2.48 1.01 -1.72
CA CYS A 105 -1.03 0.94 -1.64
C CYS A 105 -0.36 1.60 -2.84
N ALA A 106 0.89 2.02 -2.64
CA ALA A 106 1.77 2.52 -3.68
C ALA A 106 3.22 2.10 -3.37
N THR A 107 4.06 2.01 -4.39
CA THR A 107 5.49 1.69 -4.21
C THR A 107 6.27 2.99 -4.13
N GLN A 108 6.93 3.24 -3.01
CA GLN A 108 7.79 4.41 -2.85
C GLN A 108 8.98 4.33 -3.80
N GLU A 109 9.18 5.37 -4.60
CA GLU A 109 10.32 5.44 -5.53
C GLU A 109 11.67 5.45 -4.81
N THR A 110 11.73 6.09 -3.62
CA THR A 110 12.98 6.25 -2.86
C THR A 110 13.45 4.97 -2.18
N SER A 111 12.53 4.13 -1.70
CA SER A 111 12.86 2.93 -0.94
C SER A 111 12.51 1.62 -1.65
N GLY A 112 11.74 1.67 -2.74
CA GLY A 112 11.19 0.49 -3.42
C GLY A 112 10.14 -0.27 -2.60
N GLN A 113 9.77 0.23 -1.41
CA GLN A 113 8.83 -0.47 -0.53
C GLN A 113 7.38 -0.13 -0.86
N VAL A 114 6.51 -1.13 -0.74
CA VAL A 114 5.06 -0.91 -0.81
C VAL A 114 4.57 -0.30 0.49
N VAL A 115 4.03 0.91 0.42
CA VAL A 115 3.48 1.63 1.57
C VAL A 115 1.99 1.88 1.39
N ASN A 116 1.31 2.22 2.48
CA ASN A 116 -0.04 2.76 2.41
C ASN A 116 -0.03 4.07 1.60
N ARG A 117 -1.00 4.26 0.70
CA ARG A 117 -1.07 5.43 -0.18
C ARG A 117 -1.15 6.76 0.58
N PHE A 118 -1.66 6.78 1.82
CA PHE A 118 -1.63 7.98 2.65
C PHE A 118 -0.21 8.42 3.02
N LEU A 119 0.70 7.46 3.21
CA LEU A 119 2.11 7.68 3.52
C LEU A 119 2.99 7.86 2.27
N HIS A 120 2.46 7.56 1.09
CA HIS A 120 3.19 7.71 -0.18
C HIS A 120 3.41 9.18 -0.54
N ILE A 121 4.62 9.50 -1.01
CA ILE A 121 4.98 10.81 -1.56
C ILE A 121 4.54 10.83 -3.02
N ASN A 122 3.62 11.73 -3.38
CA ASN A 122 3.12 11.80 -4.75
C ASN A 122 4.20 12.38 -5.68
N SER A 123 4.67 11.58 -6.63
CA SER A 123 5.63 11.99 -7.66
C SER A 123 4.96 12.31 -9.01
N SER A 124 3.71 11.88 -9.18
CA SER A 124 2.96 12.00 -10.43
C SER A 124 1.54 12.57 -10.22
N THR A 125 0.91 13.03 -11.31
CA THR A 125 -0.51 13.42 -11.30
C THR A 125 -1.42 12.22 -11.02
N ASP A 126 -1.06 11.03 -11.52
CA ASP A 126 -1.82 9.81 -11.27
C ASP A 126 -1.84 9.47 -9.78
N ASP A 127 -0.76 9.70 -9.05
CA ASP A 127 -0.75 9.49 -7.59
C ASP A 127 -1.73 10.40 -6.86
N LEU A 128 -1.85 11.66 -7.31
CA LEU A 128 -2.82 12.60 -6.75
C LEU A 128 -4.25 12.11 -6.99
N LEU A 129 -4.55 11.65 -8.21
CA LEU A 129 -5.87 11.13 -8.58
C LEU A 129 -6.21 9.87 -7.78
N HIS A 130 -5.29 8.90 -7.69
CA HIS A 130 -5.49 7.70 -6.88
C HIS A 130 -5.63 8.02 -5.39
N LYS A 131 -4.89 9.01 -4.85
CA LYS A 131 -5.00 9.42 -3.45
C LYS A 131 -6.35 10.07 -3.18
N LEU A 132 -6.85 10.89 -4.11
CA LEU A 132 -8.19 11.46 -4.04
C LEU A 132 -9.26 10.38 -4.06
N GLU A 133 -9.17 9.42 -4.99
CA GLU A 133 -10.12 8.31 -5.10
C GLU A 133 -10.09 7.42 -3.85
N TYR A 134 -8.90 7.13 -3.32
CA TYR A 134 -8.76 6.39 -2.08
C TYR A 134 -9.38 7.12 -0.88
N THR A 135 -9.16 8.44 -0.78
CA THR A 135 -9.77 9.27 0.26
C THR A 135 -11.30 9.21 0.17
N ARG A 136 -11.86 9.33 -1.05
CA ARG A 136 -13.30 9.22 -1.28
C ARG A 136 -13.86 7.89 -0.81
N LEU A 137 -13.19 6.78 -1.14
CA LEU A 137 -13.60 5.44 -0.72
C LEU A 137 -13.61 5.30 0.81
N VAL A 138 -12.52 5.72 1.47
CA VAL A 138 -12.39 5.64 2.94
C VAL A 138 -13.45 6.50 3.65
N CYS A 139 -13.77 7.68 3.12
CA CYS A 139 -14.82 8.53 3.66
C CYS A 139 -16.22 7.91 3.51
N GLN A 140 -16.49 7.26 2.37
CA GLN A 140 -17.77 6.59 2.12
C GLN A 140 -18.00 5.39 3.04
N GLU A 141 -16.96 4.59 3.29
CA GLU A 141 -17.06 3.42 4.16
C GLU A 141 -17.27 3.81 5.63
N ASN A 142 -16.43 4.71 6.13
CA ASN A 142 -16.39 4.98 7.57
C ASN A 142 -17.48 5.92 8.05
N ARG A 143 -18.20 6.60 7.14
CA ARG A 143 -19.08 7.75 7.48
C ARG A 143 -18.39 8.72 8.46
N LEU A 144 -17.08 8.86 8.31
CA LEU A 144 -16.21 9.61 9.21
C LEU A 144 -16.71 11.04 9.43
N CYS A 145 -17.23 11.65 8.37
CA CYS A 145 -17.79 12.99 8.39
C CYS A 145 -19.08 13.07 9.22
N ASP A 146 -19.88 12.02 9.26
CA ASP A 146 -21.13 11.97 10.03
C ASP A 146 -20.85 11.76 11.53
N ALA A 147 -19.94 10.81 11.86
CA ALA A 147 -19.58 10.51 13.24
C ALA A 147 -18.87 11.69 13.93
N LEU A 148 -18.00 12.41 13.22
CA LEU A 148 -17.32 13.59 13.78
C LEU A 148 -18.30 14.75 14.07
N PHE A 149 -19.38 14.87 13.29
CA PHE A 149 -20.45 15.84 13.52
C PHE A 149 -21.27 15.49 14.76
N GLU A 150 -21.61 14.21 14.94
CA GLU A 150 -22.42 13.74 16.07
C GLU A 150 -21.72 13.94 17.43
N TYR A 151 -20.38 13.85 17.45
CA TYR A 151 -19.58 14.09 18.65
C TYR A 151 -19.09 15.55 18.81
N GLY A 152 -19.52 16.47 17.95
CA GLY A 152 -19.31 17.93 18.12
C GLY A 152 -17.86 18.37 17.94
N TRP A 153 -17.09 17.69 17.08
CA TRP A 153 -15.69 18.06 16.78
C TRP A 153 -15.56 19.05 15.61
N PHE A 154 -16.68 19.44 14.98
CA PHE A 154 -16.81 20.49 13.96
C PHE A 154 -18.09 21.30 14.16
#